data_AF-A0A925J016-F1
#
_entry.id   AF-A0A925J016-F1
#
_cell.length_a   1.000
_cell.length_b   1.000
_cell.length_c   1.000
_cell.angle_alpha   90.00
_cell.angle_beta   90.00
_cell.angle_gamma   90.00
#
_symmetry.space_group_name_H-M   'P 1'
#
loop_
_entity.id
_entity.type
_entity.pdbx_description
1 polymer ?
#
loop_
_entity_poly.entity_id
_entity_poly.type
_entity_poly.pdbx_seq_one_letter_code
_entity_poly.pdbx_strand_id
1 'polypeptide(L)'
;MQSRFSEAKKQCLSYLLLFLTSAALAQTSAPPMATEPLGFEEYDPISTLKVAEHKPTRSKFPFIDVHNHQFDMPKRELGGLLKEMDALNMAVMVNLSGRGGARDTDESTTFLTAGLTNVGKNAPKRFAIFTNILFEGIGKPGWTEGAVKLLEEDVKRGAKGLKIYKSLGFSVKDNEGKLVPVDDPRLDPIWAKAGELGVPVLIHTADPRPFWDPLDRYNERWL
;
A
#
# COMPACT_ATOMS: atom_id res chain seq x y z
N MET A 1 -57.08 -63.72 66.56
CA MET A 1 -56.79 -62.31 66.94
C MET A 1 -56.29 -61.59 65.69
N GLN A 2 -57.14 -61.46 64.67
CA GLN A 2 -58.15 -60.40 64.44
C GLN A 2 -57.55 -59.03 64.08
N SER A 3 -58.09 -58.53 62.97
CA SER A 3 -58.14 -57.16 62.44
C SER A 3 -56.88 -56.48 61.89
N ARG A 4 -56.52 -56.81 60.65
CA ARG A 4 -56.09 -55.82 59.64
C ARG A 4 -56.68 -56.14 58.27
N PHE A 5 -58.01 -56.01 58.18
CA PHE A 5 -58.74 -55.93 56.92
C PHE A 5 -59.52 -54.61 56.93
N SER A 6 -59.17 -53.71 56.02
CA SER A 6 -60.04 -52.68 55.41
C SER A 6 -59.16 -51.52 54.97
N GLU A 7 -58.99 -51.36 53.65
CA GLU A 7 -58.80 -50.06 52.92
C GLU A 7 -58.00 -50.18 51.61
N ALA A 8 -57.69 -51.39 51.14
CA ALA A 8 -56.96 -51.58 49.88
C ALA A 8 -57.79 -51.46 48.58
N LYS A 9 -58.99 -50.83 48.55
CA LYS A 9 -59.83 -50.85 47.32
C LYS A 9 -60.59 -49.58 46.90
N LYS A 10 -60.41 -48.42 47.54
CA LYS A 10 -61.12 -47.19 47.09
C LYS A 10 -60.24 -45.95 47.17
N GLN A 11 -59.26 -45.84 46.28
CA GLN A 11 -58.74 -44.56 45.76
C GLN A 11 -57.85 -44.82 44.54
N CYS A 12 -58.33 -45.69 43.65
CA CYS A 12 -57.69 -46.05 42.39
C CYS A 12 -58.13 -45.14 41.22
N LEU A 13 -58.59 -43.90 41.46
CA LEU A 13 -59.20 -43.11 40.36
C LEU A 13 -59.06 -41.58 40.43
N SER A 14 -58.15 -41.02 41.23
CA SER A 14 -58.08 -39.54 41.36
C SER A 14 -56.69 -38.91 41.26
N TYR A 15 -55.63 -39.70 41.01
CA TYR A 15 -54.28 -39.16 40.77
C TYR A 15 -53.69 -39.59 39.42
N LEU A 16 -54.53 -39.97 38.46
CA LEU A 16 -54.14 -40.17 37.06
C LEU A 16 -54.38 -38.91 36.20
N LEU A 17 -54.48 -37.74 36.83
CA LEU A 17 -54.78 -36.47 36.16
C LEU A 17 -53.89 -35.30 36.63
N LEU A 18 -52.64 -35.58 37.00
CA LEU A 18 -51.70 -34.50 37.36
C LEU A 18 -50.22 -34.81 37.03
N PHE A 19 -49.98 -35.51 35.92
CA PHE A 19 -48.63 -35.67 35.35
C PHE A 19 -48.62 -35.55 33.81
N LEU A 20 -49.49 -34.69 33.25
CA LEU A 20 -49.54 -34.45 31.80
C LEU A 20 -49.34 -32.98 31.40
N THR A 21 -48.91 -32.10 32.30
CA THR A 21 -48.73 -30.67 31.97
C THR A 21 -47.52 -30.08 32.67
N SER A 22 -46.30 -30.41 32.21
CA SER A 22 -45.10 -29.54 32.31
C SER A 22 -43.89 -30.11 31.55
N ALA A 23 -44.10 -30.92 30.50
CA ALA A 23 -43.04 -31.27 29.54
C ALA A 23 -43.17 -30.40 28.28
N ALA A 24 -43.39 -29.09 28.46
CA ALA A 24 -43.45 -28.14 27.37
C ALA A 24 -42.46 -27.01 27.65
N LEU A 25 -41.55 -26.83 26.69
CA LEU A 25 -40.72 -25.63 26.47
C LEU A 25 -39.43 -25.54 27.29
N ALA A 26 -38.53 -26.49 27.06
CA ALA A 26 -37.14 -26.15 26.78
C ALA A 26 -36.82 -26.58 25.34
N GLN A 27 -37.55 -26.02 24.36
CA GLN A 27 -36.99 -25.90 23.02
C GLN A 27 -35.83 -24.92 23.17
N THR A 28 -34.61 -25.44 23.18
CA THR A 28 -33.46 -24.64 22.80
C THR A 28 -33.79 -24.08 21.42
N SER A 29 -34.15 -22.79 21.35
CA SER A 29 -34.27 -22.12 20.07
C SER A 29 -32.92 -22.29 19.39
N ALA A 30 -32.90 -23.02 18.27
CA ALA A 30 -31.75 -23.02 17.39
C ALA A 30 -31.36 -21.54 17.18
N PRO A 31 -30.05 -21.20 17.20
CA PRO A 31 -29.65 -19.83 16.92
C PRO A 31 -30.33 -19.41 15.62
N PRO A 32 -30.89 -18.19 15.54
CA PRO A 32 -31.56 -17.74 14.34
C PRO A 32 -30.59 -17.96 13.18
N MET A 33 -31.00 -18.76 12.18
CA MET A 33 -30.28 -18.79 10.93
C MET A 33 -30.21 -17.35 10.45
N ALA A 34 -29.01 -16.84 10.17
CA ALA A 34 -28.83 -15.50 9.65
C ALA A 34 -29.81 -15.30 8.49
N THR A 35 -30.78 -14.41 8.70
CA THR A 35 -31.89 -14.19 7.76
C THR A 35 -31.44 -13.37 6.55
N GLU A 36 -30.32 -12.67 6.68
CA GLU A 36 -29.66 -11.94 5.61
C GLU A 36 -28.38 -12.69 5.19
N PRO A 37 -28.09 -12.79 3.90
CA PRO A 37 -26.81 -13.32 3.43
C PRO A 37 -25.66 -12.47 3.98
N LEU A 38 -24.58 -13.13 4.41
CA LEU A 38 -23.34 -12.49 4.87
C LEU A 38 -22.91 -11.39 3.90
N GLY A 39 -22.68 -10.17 4.40
CA GLY A 39 -22.25 -9.05 3.57
C GLY A 39 -20.85 -9.27 3.00
N PHE A 40 -20.56 -8.67 1.85
CA PHE A 40 -19.22 -8.77 1.24
C PHE A 40 -18.11 -8.21 2.17
N GLU A 41 -18.37 -7.11 2.88
CA GLU A 41 -17.43 -6.52 3.84
C GLU A 41 -17.20 -7.40 5.09
N GLU A 42 -18.11 -8.33 5.37
CA GLU A 42 -18.02 -9.27 6.49
C GLU A 42 -17.37 -10.61 6.09
N TYR A 43 -17.13 -10.82 4.78
CA TYR A 43 -16.55 -12.04 4.24
C TYR A 43 -15.03 -12.07 4.40
N ASP A 44 -14.56 -12.56 5.55
CA ASP A 44 -13.14 -12.83 5.84
C ASP A 44 -12.91 -14.32 6.18
N PRO A 45 -12.87 -15.21 5.16
CA PRO A 45 -12.77 -16.63 5.40
C PRO A 45 -11.41 -17.00 5.99
N ILE A 46 -11.42 -17.79 7.06
CA ILE A 46 -10.18 -18.39 7.59
C ILE A 46 -9.61 -19.33 6.52
N SER A 47 -8.37 -19.06 6.09
CA SER A 47 -7.68 -19.90 5.12
C SER A 47 -7.65 -21.36 5.56
N THR A 48 -8.13 -22.26 4.71
CA THR A 48 -8.08 -23.71 4.94
C THR A 48 -6.73 -24.32 4.53
N LEU A 49 -5.83 -23.53 3.93
CA LEU A 49 -4.48 -23.94 3.58
C LEU A 49 -3.62 -24.08 4.85
N LYS A 50 -3.59 -25.29 5.40
CA LYS A 50 -2.73 -25.65 6.54
C LYS A 50 -1.40 -26.21 6.04
N VAL A 51 -0.43 -25.34 5.85
CA VAL A 51 0.95 -25.69 5.51
C VAL A 51 1.90 -25.17 6.57
N ALA A 52 3.09 -25.77 6.68
CA ALA A 52 4.14 -25.24 7.53
C ALA A 52 4.48 -23.82 7.08
N GLU A 53 4.34 -22.86 7.99
CA GLU A 53 4.63 -21.46 7.70
C GLU A 53 6.11 -21.16 7.92
N HIS A 54 6.73 -20.50 6.95
CA HIS A 54 8.09 -19.98 7.07
C HIS A 54 8.09 -18.48 6.80
N LYS A 55 8.32 -17.69 7.85
CA LYS A 55 8.36 -16.22 7.80
C LYS A 55 9.82 -15.72 7.91
N PRO A 56 10.60 -15.72 6.82
CA PRO A 56 11.95 -15.17 6.86
C PRO A 56 11.90 -13.68 7.15
N THR A 57 12.55 -13.24 8.22
CA THR A 57 12.61 -11.82 8.64
C THR A 57 13.89 -11.12 8.21
N ARG A 58 14.86 -11.87 7.69
CA ARG A 58 16.15 -11.37 7.21
C ARG A 58 16.53 -12.08 5.93
N SER A 59 16.97 -11.33 4.93
CA SER A 59 17.45 -11.91 3.66
C SER A 59 18.77 -12.67 3.85
N LYS A 60 18.94 -13.78 3.12
CA LYS A 60 20.19 -14.54 3.12
C LYS A 60 21.36 -13.76 2.52
N PHE A 61 21.08 -12.98 1.47
CA PHE A 61 22.05 -12.15 0.76
C PHE A 61 21.68 -10.67 0.87
N PRO A 62 22.66 -9.76 0.95
CA PRO A 62 22.36 -8.34 0.95
C PRO A 62 21.60 -7.93 -0.30
N PHE A 63 20.59 -7.07 -0.15
CA PHE A 63 19.76 -6.61 -1.28
C PHE A 63 19.63 -5.09 -1.32
N ILE A 64 19.16 -4.59 -2.46
CA ILE A 64 18.85 -3.18 -2.68
C ILE A 64 17.32 -3.04 -2.72
N ASP A 65 16.77 -2.21 -1.85
CA ASP A 65 15.37 -1.76 -1.97
C ASP A 65 15.31 -0.66 -3.03
N VAL A 66 14.67 -0.95 -4.16
CA VAL A 66 14.61 -0.04 -5.32
C VAL A 66 13.42 0.91 -5.28
N HIS A 67 12.48 0.75 -4.33
CA HIS A 67 11.24 1.53 -4.35
C HIS A 67 10.80 1.98 -2.96
N ASN A 68 11.42 3.07 -2.50
CA ASN A 68 11.07 3.70 -1.23
C ASN A 68 10.80 5.20 -1.37
N HIS A 69 10.04 5.76 -0.43
CA HIS A 69 9.73 7.19 -0.36
C HIS A 69 9.97 7.70 1.06
N GLN A 70 11.02 8.48 1.24
CA GLN A 70 11.39 9.07 2.52
C GLN A 70 11.31 10.60 2.40
N PHE A 71 10.09 11.14 2.50
CA PHE A 71 9.79 12.56 2.35
C PHE A 71 10.32 13.44 3.50
N ASP A 72 10.77 12.83 4.59
CA ASP A 72 11.41 13.51 5.71
C ASP A 72 12.94 13.46 5.63
N MET A 73 13.53 12.84 4.61
CA MET A 73 14.97 12.63 4.46
C MET A 73 15.84 13.88 4.69
N PRO A 74 15.45 15.10 4.30
CA PRO A 74 16.24 16.31 4.60
C PRO A 74 16.50 16.57 6.10
N LYS A 75 15.58 16.16 6.97
CA LYS A 75 15.61 16.46 8.42
C LYS A 75 15.60 15.22 9.31
N ARG A 76 15.55 14.02 8.71
CA ARG A 76 15.39 12.76 9.43
C ARG A 76 16.70 12.34 10.09
N GLU A 77 16.63 11.93 11.35
CA GLU A 77 17.68 11.16 12.01
C GLU A 77 17.71 9.72 11.49
N LEU A 78 18.82 9.32 10.86
CA LEU A 78 18.88 8.07 10.09
C LEU A 78 19.09 6.81 10.96
N GLY A 79 19.43 6.97 12.25
CA GLY A 79 19.84 5.84 13.11
C GLY A 79 18.78 4.75 13.27
N GLY A 80 17.49 5.12 13.41
CA GLY A 80 16.40 4.14 13.48
C GLY A 80 16.22 3.39 12.17
N LEU A 81 16.18 4.11 11.05
CA LEU A 81 16.03 3.53 9.72
C LEU A 81 17.21 2.59 9.36
N LEU A 82 18.43 2.98 9.72
CA LEU A 82 19.62 2.13 9.51
C LEU A 82 19.53 0.81 10.28
N LYS A 83 19.02 0.82 11.52
CA LYS A 83 18.80 -0.41 12.31
C LYS A 83 17.79 -1.33 11.64
N GLU A 84 16.70 -0.78 11.10
CA GLU A 84 15.70 -1.54 10.35
C GLU A 84 16.29 -2.14 9.07
N MET A 85 17.07 -1.36 8.32
CA MET A 85 17.79 -1.85 7.13
C MET A 85 18.75 -2.99 7.48
N ASP A 86 19.52 -2.87 8.56
CA ASP A 86 20.46 -3.90 9.01
C ASP A 86 19.74 -5.19 9.44
N ALA A 87 18.60 -5.07 10.13
CA ALA A 87 17.77 -6.20 10.55
C ALA A 87 17.26 -7.02 9.35
N LEU A 88 16.95 -6.36 8.23
CA LEU A 88 16.52 -7.00 6.98
C LEU A 88 17.67 -7.54 6.14
N ASN A 89 18.91 -7.13 6.41
CA ASN A 89 20.07 -7.28 5.53
C ASN A 89 19.91 -6.51 4.20
N MET A 90 19.32 -5.31 4.30
CA MET A 90 19.23 -4.33 3.21
C MET A 90 20.52 -3.51 3.12
N ALA A 91 21.25 -3.68 2.03
CA ALA A 91 22.50 -2.96 1.80
C ALA A 91 22.25 -1.48 1.46
N VAL A 92 21.35 -1.23 0.51
CA VAL A 92 21.07 0.12 0.00
C VAL A 92 19.57 0.31 -0.14
N MET A 93 19.09 1.49 0.23
CA MET A 93 17.73 1.95 -0.04
C MET A 93 17.75 3.04 -1.11
N VAL A 94 16.94 2.87 -2.15
CA VAL A 94 16.68 3.89 -3.16
C VAL A 94 15.53 4.77 -2.69
N ASN A 95 15.80 6.03 -2.41
CA ASN A 95 14.80 7.03 -2.07
C ASN A 95 14.33 7.77 -3.33
N LEU A 96 13.07 7.57 -3.70
CA LEU A 96 12.46 8.09 -4.93
C LEU A 96 11.76 9.44 -4.75
N SER A 97 11.82 10.04 -3.55
CA SER A 97 11.22 11.33 -3.22
C SER A 97 12.21 12.50 -3.17
N GLY A 98 13.26 12.50 -4.00
CA GLY A 98 14.38 13.44 -3.87
C GLY A 98 14.01 14.91 -3.97
N ARG A 99 12.92 15.29 -4.65
CA ARG A 99 12.46 16.69 -4.77
C ARG A 99 11.29 17.07 -3.85
N GLY A 100 10.88 16.19 -2.94
CA GLY A 100 9.94 16.51 -1.87
C GLY A 100 8.49 16.82 -2.29
N GLY A 101 8.18 16.83 -3.59
CA GLY A 101 6.84 17.08 -4.12
C GLY A 101 6.49 18.56 -4.33
N ALA A 102 7.39 19.49 -4.02
CA ALA A 102 7.21 20.90 -4.33
C ALA A 102 7.22 21.12 -5.87
N ARG A 103 6.37 22.04 -6.33
CA ARG A 103 6.28 22.41 -7.75
C ARG A 103 7.24 23.53 -8.13
N ASP A 104 7.62 24.34 -7.14
CA ASP A 104 8.62 25.39 -7.30
C ASP A 104 10.02 24.78 -7.40
N THR A 105 10.83 25.29 -8.33
CA THR A 105 12.16 24.75 -8.61
C THR A 105 13.13 25.01 -7.48
N ASP A 106 13.07 26.17 -6.83
CA ASP A 106 14.02 26.57 -5.79
C ASP A 106 13.73 25.83 -4.48
N GLU A 107 12.46 25.73 -4.10
CA GLU A 107 12.00 24.94 -2.95
C GLU A 107 12.38 23.47 -3.11
N SER A 108 12.07 22.88 -4.27
CA SER A 108 12.39 21.47 -4.52
C SER A 108 13.89 21.20 -4.65
N THR A 109 14.68 22.17 -5.14
CA THR A 109 16.16 22.06 -5.18
C THR A 109 16.75 22.16 -3.78
N THR A 110 16.21 23.03 -2.94
CA THR A 110 16.58 23.14 -1.52
C THR A 110 16.31 21.81 -0.81
N PHE A 111 15.14 21.22 -1.04
CA PHE A 111 14.78 19.91 -0.48
C PHE A 111 15.76 18.81 -0.91
N LEU A 112 16.05 18.70 -2.21
CA LEU A 112 16.98 17.69 -2.74
C LEU A 112 18.38 17.86 -2.14
N THR A 113 18.89 19.09 -2.13
CA THR A 113 20.23 19.41 -1.61
C THR A 113 20.36 19.06 -0.14
N ALA A 114 19.33 19.36 0.66
CA ALA A 114 19.31 19.02 2.08
C ALA A 114 19.26 17.50 2.30
N GLY A 115 18.45 16.76 1.53
CA GLY A 115 18.42 15.29 1.58
C GLY A 115 19.77 14.65 1.23
N LEU A 116 20.41 15.11 0.15
CA LEU A 116 21.74 14.67 -0.27
C LEU A 116 22.80 14.98 0.79
N THR A 117 22.73 16.17 1.40
CA THR A 117 23.65 16.58 2.48
C THR A 117 23.48 15.70 3.71
N ASN A 118 22.24 15.42 4.13
CA ASN A 118 21.96 14.57 5.29
C ASN A 118 22.50 13.15 5.08
N VAL A 119 22.18 12.53 3.94
CA VAL A 119 22.68 11.19 3.57
C VAL A 119 24.21 11.19 3.44
N GLY A 120 24.78 12.20 2.77
CA GLY A 120 26.22 12.31 2.57
C GLY A 120 27.00 12.39 3.88
N LYS A 121 26.47 13.10 4.87
CA LYS A 121 27.06 13.24 6.20
C LYS A 121 26.91 11.98 7.06
N ASN A 122 25.72 11.39 7.06
CA ASN A 122 25.36 10.40 8.08
C ASN A 122 25.37 8.95 7.58
N ALA A 123 25.19 8.69 6.28
CA ALA A 123 25.08 7.35 5.73
C ALA A 123 25.39 7.26 4.21
N PRO A 124 26.55 7.74 3.73
CA PRO A 124 26.82 7.97 2.30
C PRO A 124 26.79 6.72 1.41
N LYS A 125 26.87 5.52 1.99
CA LYS A 125 26.86 4.23 1.27
C LYS A 125 25.55 3.45 1.41
N ARG A 126 24.57 3.98 2.14
CA ARG A 126 23.33 3.25 2.48
C ARG A 126 22.11 3.75 1.72
N PHE A 127 22.18 4.92 1.11
CA PHE A 127 21.07 5.50 0.36
C PHE A 127 21.50 5.96 -1.02
N ALA A 128 20.62 5.75 -2.00
CA ALA A 128 20.69 6.37 -3.31
C ALA A 128 19.45 7.27 -3.47
N ILE A 129 19.64 8.59 -3.60
CA ILE A 129 18.53 9.52 -3.78
C ILE A 129 18.32 9.75 -5.28
N PHE A 130 17.11 9.52 -5.77
CA PHE A 130 16.72 9.85 -7.13
C PHE A 130 16.05 11.23 -7.14
N THR A 131 16.36 12.04 -8.17
CA THR A 131 15.62 13.28 -8.41
C THR A 131 14.26 12.99 -9.08
N ASN A 132 13.43 14.01 -9.27
CA ASN A 132 12.11 13.90 -9.89
C ASN A 132 11.96 14.97 -11.00
N ILE A 133 11.16 14.68 -12.03
CA ILE A 133 10.79 15.71 -13.01
C ILE A 133 9.74 16.65 -12.42
N LEU A 134 9.95 17.96 -12.61
CA LEU A 134 8.96 18.99 -12.36
C LEU A 134 8.15 19.22 -13.65
N PHE A 135 6.92 18.73 -13.67
CA PHE A 135 6.03 18.89 -14.82
C PHE A 135 5.35 20.26 -14.91
N GLU A 136 5.55 21.13 -13.91
CA GLU A 136 5.01 22.49 -13.93
C GLU A 136 5.51 23.24 -15.16
N GLY A 137 4.58 23.74 -15.98
CA GLY A 137 4.91 24.44 -17.22
C GLY A 137 5.24 23.56 -18.44
N ILE A 138 5.05 22.24 -18.38
CA ILE A 138 5.20 21.38 -19.58
C ILE A 138 4.36 21.91 -20.75
N GLY A 139 4.99 21.98 -21.92
CA GLY A 139 4.44 22.57 -23.15
C GLY A 139 4.67 24.07 -23.33
N LYS A 140 5.19 24.78 -22.33
CA LYS A 140 5.72 26.14 -22.53
C LYS A 140 7.07 26.09 -23.26
N PRO A 141 7.39 27.11 -24.09
CA PRO A 141 8.72 27.24 -24.70
C PRO A 141 9.83 27.19 -23.62
N GLY A 142 10.88 26.42 -23.87
CA GLY A 142 12.02 26.30 -22.96
C GLY A 142 11.86 25.29 -21.82
N TRP A 143 10.69 24.67 -21.65
CA TRP A 143 10.46 23.74 -20.53
C TRP A 143 11.35 22.49 -20.63
N THR A 144 11.44 21.87 -21.81
CA THR A 144 12.24 20.65 -22.00
C THR A 144 13.72 20.92 -21.77
N GLU A 145 14.25 22.03 -22.29
CA GLU A 145 15.64 22.46 -22.07
C GLU A 145 15.91 22.71 -20.58
N GLY A 146 14.96 23.33 -19.89
CA GLY A 146 15.00 23.54 -18.45
C GLY A 146 15.02 22.22 -17.66
N ALA A 147 14.16 21.27 -18.00
CA ALA A 147 14.10 19.96 -17.35
C ALA A 147 15.38 19.14 -17.55
N VAL A 148 15.93 19.16 -18.76
CA VAL A 148 17.22 18.52 -19.09
C VAL A 148 18.36 19.13 -18.27
N LYS A 149 18.44 20.46 -18.23
CA LYS A 149 19.44 21.18 -17.43
C LYS A 149 19.31 20.85 -15.94
N LEU A 150 18.09 20.84 -15.41
CA LEU A 150 17.84 20.54 -14.00
C LEU A 150 18.27 19.12 -13.64
N LEU A 151 18.00 18.13 -14.51
CA LEU A 151 18.47 16.76 -14.33
C LEU A 151 20.01 16.69 -14.26
N GLU A 152 20.70 17.34 -15.20
CA GLU A 152 22.16 17.39 -15.22
C GLU A 152 22.73 17.98 -13.92
N GLU A 153 22.18 19.10 -13.47
CA GLU A 153 22.61 19.73 -12.23
C GLU A 153 22.32 18.85 -11.00
N ASP A 154 21.17 18.16 -10.97
CA ASP A 154 20.80 17.27 -9.86
C ASP A 154 21.73 16.06 -9.77
N VAL A 155 22.11 15.46 -10.90
CA VAL A 155 23.10 14.38 -10.94
C VAL A 155 24.47 14.91 -10.48
N LYS A 156 24.87 16.12 -10.91
CA LYS A 156 26.10 16.78 -10.45
C LYS A 156 26.10 17.03 -8.94
N ARG A 157 24.93 17.35 -8.34
CA ARG A 157 24.77 17.49 -6.88
C ARG A 157 24.85 16.16 -6.14
N GLY A 158 24.66 15.04 -6.83
CA GLY A 158 24.82 13.70 -6.27
C GLY A 158 23.60 12.79 -6.38
N ALA A 159 22.52 13.23 -7.04
CA ALA A 159 21.40 12.35 -7.36
C ALA A 159 21.89 11.14 -8.18
N LYS A 160 21.33 9.96 -7.88
CA LYS A 160 21.78 8.67 -8.42
C LYS A 160 20.84 8.08 -9.46
N GLY A 161 19.82 8.84 -9.87
CA GLY A 161 18.79 8.39 -10.80
C GLY A 161 17.67 9.39 -10.92
N LEU A 162 16.74 9.09 -11.82
CA LEU A 162 15.54 9.87 -12.06
C LEU A 162 14.29 9.02 -11.78
N LYS A 163 13.34 9.55 -11.02
CA LYS A 163 12.02 8.96 -10.79
C LYS A 163 10.94 9.74 -11.54
N ILE A 164 10.09 9.00 -12.24
CA ILE A 164 8.81 9.47 -12.78
C ILE A 164 7.68 8.85 -11.96
N TYR A 165 6.79 9.71 -11.47
CA TYR A 165 5.61 9.30 -10.69
C TYR A 165 4.46 8.87 -11.59
N LYS A 166 3.52 8.13 -10.98
CA LYS A 166 2.26 7.69 -11.60
C LYS A 166 1.38 8.81 -12.14
N SER A 167 1.67 10.06 -11.78
CA SER A 167 0.96 11.22 -12.31
C SER A 167 1.14 11.37 -13.82
N LEU A 168 2.27 10.95 -14.40
CA LEU A 168 2.46 10.96 -15.86
C LEU A 168 1.56 9.91 -16.52
N GLY A 169 0.76 10.32 -17.50
CA GLY A 169 -0.27 9.49 -18.12
C GLY A 169 -1.58 9.39 -17.33
N PHE A 170 -1.66 9.97 -16.12
CA PHE A 170 -2.86 9.93 -15.28
C PHE A 170 -3.44 11.32 -14.97
N SER A 171 -2.61 12.27 -14.53
CA SER A 171 -3.08 13.58 -14.07
C SER A 171 -2.20 14.77 -14.46
N VAL A 172 -0.98 14.54 -14.96
CA VAL A 172 -0.15 15.62 -15.52
C VAL A 172 -0.85 16.17 -16.77
N LYS A 173 -1.08 17.49 -16.76
CA LYS A 173 -1.61 18.22 -17.90
C LYS A 173 -0.61 19.24 -18.38
N ASP A 174 -0.57 19.47 -19.68
CA ASP A 174 0.24 20.53 -20.27
C ASP A 174 -0.43 21.91 -20.17
N ASN A 175 0.25 22.92 -20.70
CA ASN A 175 -0.21 24.30 -20.77
C ASN A 175 -1.49 24.51 -21.59
N GLU A 176 -1.94 23.51 -22.36
CA GLU A 176 -3.23 23.51 -23.07
C GLU A 176 -4.32 22.75 -22.28
N GLY A 177 -3.98 22.23 -21.10
CA GLY A 177 -4.88 21.42 -20.27
C GLY A 177 -5.05 19.99 -20.78
N LYS A 178 -4.25 19.54 -21.75
CA LYS A 178 -4.29 18.18 -22.29
C LYS A 178 -3.48 17.25 -21.41
N LEU A 179 -3.97 16.02 -21.23
CA LEU A 179 -3.25 14.99 -20.50
C LEU A 179 -1.94 14.67 -21.24
N VAL A 180 -0.83 14.66 -20.51
CA VAL A 180 0.49 14.33 -21.07
C VAL A 180 0.62 12.81 -21.11
N PRO A 181 0.77 12.20 -22.32
CA PRO A 181 0.97 10.76 -22.44
C PRO A 181 2.35 10.34 -21.94
N VAL A 182 2.51 9.06 -21.62
CA VAL A 182 3.78 8.52 -21.06
C VAL A 182 4.92 8.60 -22.08
N ASP A 183 4.60 8.48 -23.36
CA ASP A 183 5.50 8.54 -24.51
C ASP A 183 5.52 9.93 -25.18
N ASP A 184 5.21 11.00 -24.44
CA ASP A 184 5.24 12.35 -24.98
C ASP A 184 6.66 12.71 -25.48
N PRO A 185 6.83 13.14 -26.74
CA PRO A 185 8.15 13.38 -27.35
C PRO A 185 8.93 14.51 -26.67
N ARG A 186 8.26 15.38 -25.91
CA ARG A 186 8.93 16.42 -25.12
C ARG A 186 9.77 15.85 -23.98
N LEU A 187 9.57 14.57 -23.63
CA LEU A 187 10.31 13.85 -22.59
C LEU A 187 11.56 13.14 -23.14
N ASP A 188 11.65 12.88 -24.44
CA ASP A 188 12.77 12.16 -25.05
C ASP A 188 14.15 12.76 -24.73
N PRO A 189 14.34 14.10 -24.75
CA PRO A 189 15.62 14.70 -24.39
C PRO A 189 16.04 14.44 -22.93
N ILE A 190 15.07 14.24 -22.03
CA ILE A 190 15.33 13.90 -20.62
C ILE A 190 15.88 12.48 -20.52
N TRP A 191 15.31 11.52 -21.26
CA TRP A 191 15.80 10.14 -21.30
C TRP A 191 17.19 10.06 -21.93
N ALA A 192 17.40 10.78 -23.04
CA ALA A 192 18.70 10.88 -23.68
C ALA A 192 19.75 11.43 -22.70
N LYS A 193 19.44 12.52 -21.99
CA LYS A 193 20.33 13.10 -20.97
C LYS A 193 20.60 12.12 -19.83
N ALA A 194 19.60 11.39 -19.33
CA ALA A 194 19.81 10.36 -18.30
C ALA A 194 20.80 9.28 -18.78
N GLY A 195 20.67 8.85 -20.04
CA GLY A 195 21.60 7.93 -20.71
C GLY A 195 23.02 8.48 -20.81
N GLU A 196 23.19 9.74 -21.24
CA GLU A 196 24.49 10.42 -21.29
C GLU A 196 25.16 10.53 -19.92
N LEU A 197 24.36 10.81 -18.87
CA LEU A 197 24.84 10.93 -17.49
C LEU A 197 25.10 9.57 -16.82
N GLY A 198 24.71 8.46 -17.45
CA GLY A 198 24.87 7.11 -16.91
C GLY A 198 24.02 6.84 -15.67
N VAL A 199 22.85 7.49 -15.55
CA VAL A 199 21.94 7.32 -14.40
C VAL A 199 20.66 6.57 -14.80
N PRO A 200 20.15 5.67 -13.94
CA PRO A 200 18.92 4.93 -14.22
C PRO A 200 17.68 5.84 -14.15
N VAL A 201 16.67 5.47 -14.93
CA VAL A 201 15.31 6.05 -14.86
C VAL A 201 14.36 4.99 -14.32
N LEU A 202 13.61 5.34 -13.27
CA LEU A 202 12.53 4.51 -12.73
C LEU A 202 11.20 5.18 -13.02
N ILE A 203 10.40 4.55 -13.88
CA ILE A 203 9.07 5.04 -14.24
C ILE A 203 8.03 4.21 -13.51
N HIS A 204 7.24 4.87 -12.65
CA HIS A 204 6.05 4.27 -12.07
C HIS A 204 4.87 4.77 -12.88
N THR A 205 4.34 3.93 -13.78
CA THR A 205 3.14 4.21 -14.59
C THR A 205 2.41 2.89 -14.85
N ALA A 206 1.17 2.99 -15.35
CA ALA A 206 0.17 1.93 -15.53
C ALA A 206 -0.67 1.61 -14.28
N ASP A 207 -1.97 1.45 -14.50
CA ASP A 207 -2.93 0.79 -13.62
C ASP A 207 -3.72 -0.24 -14.47
N PRO A 208 -4.41 -1.22 -13.86
CA PRO A 208 -5.24 -2.15 -14.61
C PRO A 208 -6.32 -1.42 -15.43
N ARG A 209 -6.54 -1.81 -16.70
CA ARG A 209 -7.60 -1.27 -17.57
C ARG A 209 -8.96 -1.07 -16.86
N PRO A 210 -9.44 -1.98 -15.98
CA PRO A 210 -10.73 -1.82 -15.31
C PRO A 210 -10.83 -0.59 -14.39
N PHE A 211 -9.72 0.04 -14.00
CA PHE A 211 -9.76 1.29 -13.23
C PHE A 211 -10.41 2.45 -14.01
N TRP A 212 -10.55 2.32 -15.33
CA TRP A 212 -11.23 3.28 -16.21
C TRP A 212 -12.57 2.79 -16.77
N ASP A 213 -12.96 1.55 -16.44
CA ASP A 213 -14.31 1.07 -16.76
C ASP A 213 -15.32 1.63 -15.74
N PRO A 214 -16.64 1.65 -16.06
CA PRO A 214 -17.67 2.03 -15.09
C PRO A 214 -17.55 1.26 -13.77
N LEU A 215 -17.87 1.94 -12.66
CA LEU A 215 -17.90 1.33 -11.33
C LEU A 215 -19.21 0.54 -11.17
N ASP A 216 -19.26 -0.64 -11.77
CA ASP A 216 -20.43 -1.51 -11.76
C ASP A 216 -20.08 -2.98 -11.45
N ARG A 217 -21.10 -3.83 -11.39
CA ARG A 217 -20.96 -5.26 -11.07
C ARG A 217 -20.14 -6.07 -12.08
N TYR A 218 -19.76 -5.49 -13.21
CA TYR A 218 -18.94 -6.12 -14.25
C TYR A 218 -17.47 -5.67 -14.20
N ASN A 219 -17.14 -4.68 -13.35
CA ASN A 219 -15.78 -4.23 -13.14
C ASN A 219 -15.05 -5.15 -12.14
N GLU A 220 -14.10 -5.93 -12.64
CA GLU A 220 -13.32 -6.89 -11.84
C GLU A 220 -12.45 -6.24 -10.74
N ARG A 221 -12.24 -4.93 -10.79
CA ARG A 221 -11.46 -4.15 -9.82
C ARG A 221 -12.32 -3.20 -8.97
N TRP A 222 -13.64 -3.35 -9.00
CA TRP A 222 -14.53 -2.54 -8.17
C TRP A 222 -14.30 -2.78 -6.67
N LEU A 223 -13.98 -4.02 -6.28
CA LEU A 223 -13.71 -4.43 -4.91
C LEU A 223 -12.20 -4.56 -4.65
#